data_AF-A0A4V3JR77-F1
#
_entry.id   AF-A0A4V3JR77-F1
#
_cell.length_a   1.000
_cell.length_b   1.000
_cell.length_c   1.000
_cell.angle_alpha   90.00
_cell.angle_beta   90.00
_cell.angle_gamma   90.00
#
_symmetry.space_group_name_H-M   'P 1'
#
loop_
_entity.id
_entity.type
_entity.pdbx_description
1 polymer ?
#
loop_
_entity_poly.entity_id
_entity_poly.type
_entity_poly.pdbx_seq_one_letter_code
_entity_poly.pdbx_strand_id
1 'polypeptide(L)'
;MDLDHEAKIENPNKSVYSRGGQYAKEIKNGLSSPIALLIRLQGSETMAALGPEAYVKVDQKMFKLSLMDTNYSVNQETIRTQTAPGFIGGPGYGYYSPGFISSSRTLTVTSNICSGKLTFTKEIENEILSAKVLQYRFYSANDAVDLFVSDSDLELIKKFIRHKGEIQK
;
A
#
# COMPACT_ATOMS: atom_id res chain seq x y z
N MET A 1 1.04 9.94 12.13
CA MET A 1 1.14 10.79 10.93
C MET A 1 1.05 9.86 9.73
N ASP A 2 0.06 10.06 8.88
CA ASP A 2 -0.19 9.16 7.75
C ASP A 2 0.40 9.81 6.50
N LEU A 3 1.22 9.06 5.76
CA LEU A 3 1.87 9.51 4.54
C LEU A 3 1.73 8.44 3.47
N ASP A 4 1.39 8.82 2.24
CA ASP A 4 1.38 7.89 1.13
C ASP A 4 2.77 7.79 0.51
N HIS A 5 3.19 6.58 0.17
CA HIS A 5 4.51 6.31 -0.42
C HIS A 5 4.33 5.60 -1.75
N GLU A 6 5.16 5.94 -2.74
CA GLU A 6 5.10 5.26 -4.03
C GLU A 6 5.54 3.80 -3.84
N ALA A 7 4.70 2.86 -4.25
CA ALA A 7 4.99 1.43 -4.14
C ALA A 7 5.34 0.84 -5.51
N LYS A 8 6.42 0.05 -5.57
CA LYS A 8 6.82 -0.71 -6.76
C LYS A 8 7.08 -2.16 -6.37
N ILE A 9 6.63 -3.08 -7.21
CA ILE A 9 6.93 -4.51 -7.08
C ILE A 9 7.81 -4.93 -8.25
N GLU A 10 8.85 -5.73 -7.98
CA GLU A 10 9.81 -6.12 -9.03
C GLU A 10 9.16 -6.99 -10.12
N ASN A 11 8.09 -7.72 -9.80
CA ASN A 11 7.39 -8.58 -10.74
C ASN A 11 6.45 -7.79 -11.66
N PRO A 12 6.70 -7.73 -12.98
CA PRO A 12 5.94 -6.87 -13.90
C PRO A 12 4.49 -7.34 -14.11
N ASN A 13 4.16 -8.58 -13.74
CA ASN A 13 2.80 -9.12 -13.85
C ASN A 13 1.95 -8.84 -12.60
N LYS A 14 2.51 -8.15 -11.59
CA LYS A 14 1.84 -7.79 -10.36
C LYS A 14 1.77 -6.27 -10.23
N SER A 15 0.76 -5.80 -9.52
CA SER A 15 0.64 -4.40 -9.13
C SER A 15 0.56 -4.31 -7.60
N VAL A 16 1.09 -3.21 -7.07
CA VAL A 16 1.05 -2.90 -5.64
C VAL A 16 0.84 -1.41 -5.45
N TYR A 17 0.06 -1.05 -4.45
CA TYR A 17 -0.23 0.30 -4.05
C TYR A 17 -0.04 0.41 -2.55
N SER A 18 0.63 1.47 -2.10
CA SER A 18 0.59 1.85 -0.69
C SER A 18 -0.79 2.43 -0.38
N ARG A 19 -1.38 2.00 0.72
CA ARG A 19 -2.61 2.55 1.31
C ARG A 19 -2.26 3.32 2.58
N GLY A 20 -1.18 4.09 2.53
CA GLY A 20 -0.61 4.82 3.65
C GLY A 20 0.46 4.05 4.43
N GLY A 21 1.53 4.76 4.77
CA GLY A 21 2.46 4.47 5.85
C GLY A 21 2.16 5.39 7.04
N GLN A 22 1.78 4.80 8.16
CA GLN A 22 1.53 5.53 9.39
C GLN A 22 2.79 5.52 10.27
N TYR A 23 3.37 6.69 10.45
CA TYR A 23 4.44 6.92 11.43
C TYR A 23 3.80 7.23 12.77
N ALA A 24 4.09 6.40 13.76
CA ALA A 24 3.58 6.52 15.10
C ALA A 24 4.72 6.37 16.10
N LYS A 25 4.59 7.06 17.23
CA LYS A 25 5.42 6.81 18.38
C LYS A 25 4.66 5.87 19.31
N GLU A 26 5.24 4.72 19.62
CA GLU A 26 4.67 3.89 20.67
C GLU A 26 4.86 4.60 22.03
N ILE A 27 3.86 4.55 22.90
CA ILE A 27 4.00 4.94 24.31
C ILE A 27 3.70 3.69 25.10
N LYS A 28 4.73 3.06 25.68
CA LYS A 28 4.55 1.91 26.57
C LYS A 28 4.91 2.36 27.98
N ASN A 29 3.95 2.28 28.89
CA ASN A 29 4.13 2.54 30.33
C ASN A 29 4.73 3.92 30.66
N GLY A 30 4.39 4.96 29.91
CA GLY A 30 4.88 6.33 30.13
C GLY A 30 6.34 6.58 29.71
N LEU A 31 7.03 5.58 29.18
CA LEU A 31 8.36 5.72 28.60
C LEU A 31 8.25 5.95 27.08
N SER A 32 9.05 6.90 26.58
CA SER A 32 9.15 7.21 25.15
C SER A 32 9.70 5.99 24.40
N SER A 33 8.84 5.26 23.71
CA SER A 33 9.25 4.13 22.87
C SER A 33 9.79 4.63 21.52
N PRO A 34 10.51 3.77 20.78
CA PRO A 34 10.96 4.06 19.41
C PRO A 34 9.81 4.43 18.46
N ILE A 35 10.14 5.17 17.40
CA ILE A 35 9.21 5.43 16.31
C ILE A 35 8.99 4.14 15.52
N ALA A 36 7.74 3.89 15.16
CA ALA A 36 7.33 2.78 14.33
C ALA A 36 6.66 3.28 13.04
N LEU A 37 6.90 2.54 11.96
CA LEU A 37 6.18 2.66 10.70
C LEU A 37 5.21 1.48 10.59
N LEU A 38 3.91 1.78 10.54
CA LEU A 38 2.87 0.83 10.21
C LEU A 38 2.58 0.96 8.73
N ILE A 39 2.79 -0.09 7.96
CA ILE A 39 2.51 -0.10 6.52
C ILE A 39 1.22 -0.84 6.22
N ARG A 40 0.52 -0.37 5.19
CA ARG A 40 -0.56 -1.11 4.54
C ARG A 40 -0.39 -1.08 3.03
N LEU A 41 -0.29 -2.26 2.43
CA LEU A 41 -0.13 -2.46 0.99
C LEU A 41 -1.37 -3.15 0.46
N GLN A 42 -1.84 -2.73 -0.71
CA GLN A 42 -2.83 -3.45 -1.49
C GLN A 42 -2.20 -3.85 -2.82
N GLY A 43 -2.24 -5.13 -3.16
CA GLY A 43 -1.74 -5.63 -4.43
C GLY A 43 -2.71 -6.54 -5.15
N SER A 44 -2.27 -7.01 -6.32
CA SER A 44 -2.99 -7.99 -7.12
C SER A 44 -3.27 -9.29 -6.36
N GLU A 45 -4.22 -10.09 -6.85
CA GLU A 45 -4.65 -11.37 -6.24
C GLU A 45 -3.52 -12.41 -6.05
N THR A 46 -2.39 -12.26 -6.75
CA THR A 46 -1.22 -13.14 -6.64
C THR A 46 -0.16 -12.62 -5.67
N MET A 47 -0.40 -11.48 -5.01
CA MET A 47 0.49 -10.96 -3.98
C MET A 47 0.33 -11.80 -2.70
N ALA A 48 1.42 -12.37 -2.20
CA ALA A 48 1.43 -13.15 -0.98
C ALA A 48 1.53 -12.25 0.27
N ALA A 49 1.36 -12.86 1.45
CA ALA A 49 1.66 -12.19 2.71
C ALA A 49 3.12 -11.69 2.76
N LEU A 50 3.35 -10.63 3.53
CA LEU A 50 4.69 -10.09 3.74
C LEU A 50 5.52 -11.04 4.61
N GLY A 51 6.78 -11.22 4.23
CA GLY A 51 7.77 -11.95 5.00
C GLY A 51 8.20 -11.20 6.26
N PRO A 52 8.91 -11.88 7.18
CA PRO A 52 9.33 -11.31 8.46
C PRO A 52 10.49 -10.31 8.34
N GLU A 53 11.09 -10.18 7.16
CA GLU A 53 12.24 -9.31 6.94
C GLU A 53 11.86 -8.09 6.11
N ALA A 54 12.37 -6.93 6.53
CA ALA A 54 12.33 -5.70 5.76
C ALA A 54 13.67 -4.99 5.84
N TYR A 55 13.90 -4.06 4.91
CA TYR A 55 15.11 -3.27 4.85
C TYR A 55 14.75 -1.79 4.74
N VAL A 56 15.45 -0.97 5.51
CA VAL A 56 15.39 0.50 5.41
C VAL A 56 16.66 0.95 4.74
N LYS A 57 16.53 1.58 3.58
CA LYS A 57 17.65 2.22 2.89
C LYS A 57 17.59 3.72 3.15
N VAL A 58 18.66 4.23 3.73
CA VAL A 58 18.87 5.65 4.03
C VAL A 58 20.10 6.10 3.27
N ASP A 59 19.91 6.90 2.23
CA ASP A 59 20.94 7.23 1.24
C ASP A 59 21.63 5.96 0.67
N GLN A 60 22.87 5.71 1.08
CA GLN A 60 23.66 4.53 0.67
C GLN A 60 23.72 3.43 1.73
N LYS A 61 23.22 3.68 2.94
CA LYS A 61 23.22 2.71 4.04
C LYS A 61 21.93 1.88 3.99
N MET A 62 22.04 0.61 4.37
CA MET A 62 20.92 -0.30 4.44
C MET A 62 20.88 -0.97 5.81
N PHE A 63 19.70 -0.95 6.43
CA PHE A 63 19.46 -1.52 7.75
C PHE A 63 18.42 -2.62 7.63
N LYS A 64 18.74 -3.81 8.11
CA LYS A 64 17.80 -4.92 8.20
C LYS A 64 16.93 -4.76 9.45
N LEU A 65 15.62 -4.87 9.29
CA LEU A 65 14.64 -4.83 10.37
C LEU A 65 13.71 -6.04 10.30
N SER A 66 13.20 -6.44 11.46
CA SER A 66 12.11 -7.41 11.55
C SER A 66 10.78 -6.72 11.31
N LEU A 67 9.97 -7.28 10.41
CA LEU A 67 8.58 -6.90 10.23
C LEU A 67 7.72 -7.65 11.24
N MET A 68 7.02 -6.91 12.08
CA MET A 68 6.16 -7.44 13.15
C MET A 68 4.69 -7.17 12.87
N ASP A 69 3.79 -7.77 13.65
CA ASP A 69 2.34 -7.53 13.62
C ASP A 69 1.76 -7.62 12.20
N THR A 70 2.23 -8.60 11.43
CA THR A 70 1.85 -8.77 10.03
C THR A 70 0.42 -9.27 9.91
N ASN A 71 -0.36 -8.66 9.02
CA ASN A 71 -1.70 -9.12 8.67
C ASN A 71 -1.79 -9.35 7.16
N TYR A 72 -2.60 -10.33 6.76
CA TYR A 72 -2.92 -10.63 5.39
C TYR A 72 -4.43 -10.86 5.27
N SER A 73 -5.06 -10.20 4.31
CA SER A 73 -6.48 -10.38 4.01
C SER A 73 -6.75 -10.28 2.52
N VAL A 74 -7.80 -10.94 2.05
CA VAL A 74 -8.25 -10.93 0.67
C VAL A 74 -9.52 -10.09 0.59
N ASN A 75 -9.53 -9.13 -0.33
CA ASN A 75 -10.68 -8.29 -0.63
C ASN A 75 -11.23 -8.66 -2.02
N GLN A 76 -12.55 -8.81 -2.14
CA GLN A 76 -13.22 -9.12 -3.39
C GLN A 76 -14.31 -8.10 -3.67
N GLU A 77 -14.23 -7.45 -4.83
CA GLU A 77 -15.21 -6.48 -5.29
C GLU A 77 -15.91 -7.04 -6.53
N THR A 78 -17.24 -7.13 -6.47
CA THR A 78 -18.05 -7.56 -7.63
C THR A 78 -18.71 -6.35 -8.26
N ILE A 79 -18.26 -5.99 -9.45
CA ILE A 79 -18.80 -4.90 -10.26
C ILE A 79 -19.83 -5.49 -11.23
N ARG A 80 -21.07 -5.02 -11.15
CA ARG A 80 -22.12 -5.36 -12.12
C ARG A 80 -22.40 -4.15 -12.99
N THR A 81 -22.15 -4.27 -14.29
CA THR A 81 -22.51 -3.26 -15.28
C THR A 81 -23.68 -3.78 -16.09
N GLN A 82 -24.77 -3.02 -16.10
CA GLN A 82 -25.89 -3.23 -17.01
C GLN A 82 -25.85 -2.13 -18.06
N THR A 83 -25.81 -2.50 -19.34
CA THR A 83 -26.05 -1.53 -20.41
C THR A 83 -27.54 -1.44 -20.67
N ALA A 84 -28.06 -0.22 -20.87
CA ALA A 84 -29.45 -0.02 -21.26
C ALA A 84 -29.77 -0.82 -22.55
N PRO A 85 -30.99 -1.35 -22.70
CA PRO A 85 -31.38 -2.05 -23.92
C PRO A 85 -31.23 -1.13 -25.13
N GLY A 86 -30.51 -1.59 -26.16
CA GLY A 86 -30.51 -0.94 -27.46
C GLY A 86 -31.76 -1.33 -28.25
N PHE A 87 -32.45 -0.36 -28.85
CA PHE A 87 -33.50 -0.64 -29.83
C PHE A 87 -32.85 -1.10 -31.14
N ILE A 88 -33.06 -2.35 -31.53
CA ILE A 88 -32.71 -2.82 -32.88
C ILE A 88 -33.86 -2.43 -33.82
N GLY A 89 -33.80 -1.21 -34.35
CA GLY A 89 -34.72 -0.72 -35.39
C GLY A 89 -34.15 -1.01 -36.78
N GLY A 90 -34.41 -2.20 -37.32
CA GLY A 90 -34.19 -2.50 -38.74
C GLY A 90 -35.48 -2.31 -39.55
N PRO A 91 -35.45 -1.70 -40.75
CA PRO A 91 -36.65 -1.58 -41.58
C PRO A 91 -36.98 -2.94 -42.22
N GLY A 92 -37.94 -3.67 -41.64
CA GLY A 92 -38.38 -4.96 -42.14
C GLY A 92 -39.84 -5.26 -41.80
N TYR A 93 -40.68 -5.40 -42.82
CA TYR A 93 -42.06 -5.83 -42.71
C TYR A 93 -42.12 -7.27 -42.18
N GLY A 94 -42.57 -7.47 -40.95
CA GLY A 94 -42.81 -8.80 -40.39
C GLY A 94 -43.08 -8.76 -38.89
N TYR A 95 -44.13 -9.44 -38.45
CA TYR A 95 -44.52 -9.57 -37.04
C TYR A 95 -43.40 -10.22 -36.20
N TYR A 96 -42.53 -9.40 -35.61
CA TYR A 96 -41.63 -9.83 -34.53
C TYR A 96 -41.76 -8.87 -33.34
N SER A 97 -42.04 -9.44 -32.17
CA SER A 97 -42.07 -8.74 -30.90
C SER A 97 -40.71 -8.05 -30.68
N PRO A 98 -40.65 -6.76 -30.31
CA PRO A 98 -39.39 -6.07 -30.05
C PRO A 98 -38.71 -6.70 -28.84
N GLY A 99 -37.68 -7.51 -29.09
CA GLY A 99 -36.85 -8.10 -28.04
C GLY A 99 -35.92 -7.04 -27.45
N PHE A 100 -36.11 -6.68 -26.19
CA PHE A 100 -35.16 -5.88 -25.43
C PHE A 100 -33.98 -6.78 -25.04
N ILE A 101 -32.82 -6.61 -25.68
CA ILE A 101 -31.59 -7.28 -25.24
C ILE A 101 -30.88 -6.35 -24.25
N SER A 102 -30.97 -6.68 -22.96
CA SER A 102 -30.05 -6.12 -21.96
C SER A 102 -28.83 -7.03 -21.87
N SER A 103 -27.63 -6.45 -22.01
CA SER A 103 -26.40 -7.16 -21.66
C SER A 103 -26.01 -6.79 -20.23
N SER A 104 -25.78 -7.81 -19.41
CA SER A 104 -25.18 -7.62 -18.10
C SER A 104 -23.79 -8.22 -18.09
N ARG A 105 -22.80 -7.45 -17.65
CA ARG A 105 -21.44 -7.92 -17.42
C ARG A 105 -21.17 -7.88 -15.92
N THR A 106 -20.79 -9.03 -15.36
CA THR A 106 -20.29 -9.10 -13.99
C THR A 106 -18.77 -9.25 -14.05
N LEU A 107 -18.06 -8.42 -13.32
CA LEU A 107 -16.61 -8.48 -13.15
C LEU A 107 -16.32 -8.64 -11.66
N THR A 108 -15.57 -9.68 -11.28
CA THR A 108 -15.05 -9.82 -9.92
C THR A 108 -13.59 -9.42 -9.92
N VAL A 109 -13.22 -8.46 -9.07
CA VAL A 109 -11.85 -8.00 -8.86
C VAL A 109 -11.40 -8.47 -7.48
N THR A 110 -10.34 -9.28 -7.45
CA THR A 110 -9.71 -9.72 -6.20
C THR A 110 -8.46 -8.89 -5.97
N SER A 111 -8.27 -8.41 -4.74
CA SER A 111 -7.04 -7.74 -4.32
C SER A 111 -6.64 -8.20 -2.93
N ASN A 112 -5.35 -8.26 -2.68
CA ASN A 112 -4.83 -8.72 -1.39
C ASN A 112 -4.31 -7.51 -0.62
N ILE A 113 -4.63 -7.46 0.67
CA ILE A 113 -4.20 -6.40 1.59
C ILE A 113 -3.22 -7.02 2.57
N CYS A 114 -2.02 -6.45 2.62
CA CYS A 114 -0.97 -6.84 3.55
C CYS A 114 -0.63 -5.66 4.45
N SER A 115 -0.39 -5.90 5.73
CA SER A 115 0.13 -4.88 6.64
C SER A 115 1.23 -5.43 7.52
N GLY A 116 2.00 -4.53 8.13
CA GLY A 116 3.03 -4.88 9.09
C GLY A 116 3.62 -3.65 9.76
N LYS A 117 4.41 -3.87 10.80
CA LYS A 117 5.03 -2.83 11.61
C LYS A 117 6.55 -2.97 11.61
N LEU A 118 7.23 -1.86 11.33
CA LEU A 118 8.66 -1.72 11.53
C LEU A 118 8.93 -0.78 12.69
N THR A 119 9.84 -1.16 13.58
CA THR A 119 10.28 -0.32 14.70
C THR A 119 11.68 0.18 14.41
N PHE A 120 11.87 1.49 14.42
CA PHE A 120 13.17 2.10 14.16
C PHE A 120 14.05 2.08 15.41
N THR A 121 15.33 1.81 15.21
CA THR A 121 16.35 2.02 16.25
C THR A 121 16.75 3.49 16.26
N LYS A 122 17.35 3.95 17.37
CA LYS A 122 17.90 5.33 17.44
C LYS A 122 18.94 5.61 16.37
N GLU A 123 19.70 4.60 15.97
CA GLU A 123 20.67 4.70 14.88
C GLU A 123 19.97 5.05 13.56
N ILE A 124 18.92 4.31 13.20
CA ILE A 124 18.14 4.56 11.98
C ILE A 124 17.47 5.94 12.04
N GLU A 125 16.88 6.31 13.19
CA GLU A 125 16.28 7.64 13.38
C GLU A 125 17.30 8.75 13.10
N ASN A 126 18.52 8.65 13.63
CA ASN A 126 19.58 9.63 13.40
C ASN A 126 20.03 9.70 11.93
N GLU A 127 20.14 8.56 11.25
CA GLU A 127 20.49 8.53 9.84
C GLU A 127 19.41 9.20 8.98
N ILE A 128 18.12 8.95 9.28
CA ILE A 128 16.98 9.59 8.59
C ILE A 128 17.03 11.11 8.74
N LEU A 129 17.43 11.62 9.92
CA LEU A 129 17.53 13.07 10.17
C LEU A 129 18.48 13.81 9.24
N SER A 130 19.53 13.13 8.75
CA SER A 130 20.50 13.66 7.77
C SER A 130 20.26 13.21 6.32
N ALA A 131 19.28 12.33 6.10
CA ALA A 131 19.09 11.67 4.82
C ALA A 131 18.66 12.61 3.69
N LYS A 132 19.02 12.26 2.45
CA LYS A 132 18.44 12.85 1.24
C LYS A 132 17.43 11.91 0.60
N VAL A 133 17.61 10.59 0.78
CA VAL A 133 16.77 9.56 0.21
C VAL A 133 16.38 8.56 1.29
N LEU A 134 15.10 8.17 1.31
CA LEU A 134 14.57 7.15 2.19
C LEU A 134 13.71 6.17 1.38
N GLN A 135 14.01 4.88 1.53
CA GLN A 135 13.29 3.80 0.87
C GLN A 135 13.10 2.63 1.82
N TYR A 136 11.97 1.95 1.72
CA TYR A 136 11.70 0.70 2.43
C TYR A 136 11.58 -0.43 1.45
N ARG A 137 12.11 -1.60 1.79
CA ARG A 137 11.96 -2.82 1.00
C ARG A 137 11.34 -3.92 1.86
N PHE A 138 10.27 -4.51 1.35
CA PHE A 138 9.57 -5.66 1.93
C PHE A 138 9.61 -6.81 0.94
N TYR A 139 9.32 -8.03 1.41
CA TYR A 139 9.24 -9.20 0.55
C TYR A 139 7.86 -9.84 0.66
N SER A 140 7.23 -10.11 -0.47
CA SER A 140 5.99 -10.88 -0.60
C SER A 140 6.34 -12.20 -1.28
N ALA A 141 6.51 -13.26 -0.50
CA ALA A 141 7.18 -14.49 -0.96
C ALA A 141 8.54 -14.19 -1.63
N ASN A 142 8.63 -14.33 -2.95
CA ASN A 142 9.85 -14.09 -3.72
C ASN A 142 9.91 -12.70 -4.38
N ASP A 143 8.83 -11.92 -4.30
CA ASP A 143 8.77 -10.61 -4.95
C ASP A 143 9.18 -9.51 -3.95
N ALA A 144 10.18 -8.69 -4.32
CA ALA A 144 10.51 -7.51 -3.54
C ALA A 144 9.51 -6.38 -3.84
N VAL A 145 9.10 -5.68 -2.78
CA VAL A 145 8.23 -4.51 -2.81
C VAL A 145 8.99 -3.34 -2.22
N ASP A 146 9.25 -2.34 -3.04
CA ASP A 146 9.92 -1.10 -2.67
C ASP A 146 8.90 0.02 -2.43
N LEU A 147 9.01 0.71 -1.30
CA LEU A 147 8.32 1.95 -1.01
C LEU A 147 9.31 3.12 -1.08
N PHE A 148 9.06 4.05 -1.98
CA PHE A 148 9.84 5.28 -2.14
C PHE A 148 9.16 6.41 -1.40
N VAL A 149 9.92 7.07 -0.52
CA VAL A 149 9.47 8.25 0.21
C VAL A 149 9.80 9.48 -0.62
N SER A 150 8.82 10.35 -0.87
CA SER A 150 9.05 11.61 -1.57
C SER A 150 9.89 12.58 -0.72
N ASP A 151 10.57 13.53 -1.36
CA ASP A 151 11.36 14.54 -0.65
C ASP A 151 10.50 15.34 0.36
N SER A 152 9.25 15.65 0.01
CA SER A 152 8.31 16.33 0.91
C SER A 152 7.94 15.48 2.12
N ASP A 153 7.68 14.18 1.92
CA ASP A 153 7.36 13.27 3.01
C ASP A 153 8.55 13.02 3.91
N LEU A 154 9.76 12.94 3.33
CA LEU A 154 10.99 12.80 4.07
C LEU A 154 11.20 13.98 5.03
N GLU A 155 10.94 15.21 4.58
CA GLU A 155 11.00 16.38 5.47
C GLU A 155 9.96 16.33 6.59
N LEU A 156 8.75 15.82 6.33
CA LEU A 156 7.73 15.62 7.36
C LEU A 156 8.17 14.55 8.38
N ILE A 157 8.75 13.44 7.91
CA ILE A 157 9.28 12.37 8.77
C ILE A 157 10.43 12.90 9.62
N LYS A 158 11.36 13.67 9.05
CA LYS A 158 12.45 14.31 9.81
C LYS A 158 11.91 15.23 10.89
N LYS A 159 10.90 16.06 10.58
CA LYS A 159 10.24 16.92 11.58
C LYS A 159 9.61 16.07 12.69
N PHE A 160 8.87 15.02 12.32
CA PHE A 160 8.26 14.09 13.28
C PHE A 160 9.30 13.45 14.21
N ILE A 161 10.44 13.00 13.67
CA ILE A 161 11.54 12.44 14.48
C ILE A 161 12.16 13.51 15.39
N ARG A 162 12.46 14.72 14.90
CA ARG A 162 13.03 15.82 15.70
C ARG A 162 12.14 16.20 16.88
N HIS A 163 10.84 16.22 16.67
CA HIS A 163 9.84 16.51 17.71
C HIS A 163 9.44 15.27 18.52
N LYS A 164 10.23 14.18 18.44
CA LYS A 164 9.99 12.93 19.18
C LYS A 164 8.55 12.44 19.04
N GLY A 165 8.00 12.51 17.83
CA GLY A 165 6.66 12.03 17.51
C GLY A 165 5.50 12.96 17.85
N GLU A 166 5.76 14.19 18.29
CA GLU A 166 4.72 15.20 18.52
C GLU A 166 4.45 15.99 17.23
N ILE A 167 3.20 16.02 16.79
CA ILE A 167 2.74 16.86 15.68
C ILE A 167 2.32 18.20 16.29
N GLN A 168 3.11 19.25 16.08
CA GLN A 168 2.67 20.61 16.45
C GLN A 168 1.53 21.03 15.51
N LYS A 169 0.43 21.49 16.11
CA LYS A 169 -0.74 22.04 15.40
C LYS A 169 -0.42 23.39 14.78
#